data_AF-A0A2J6S2F4-F1
#
_entry.id   AF-A0A2J6S2F4-F1
#
_cell.length_a   1.000
_cell.length_b   1.000
_cell.length_c   1.000
_cell.angle_alpha   90.00
_cell.angle_beta   90.00
_cell.angle_gamma   90.00
#
_symmetry.space_group_name_H-M   'P 1'
#
loop_
_entity.id
_entity.type
_entity.pdbx_description
1 polymer ?
#
loop_
_entity_poly.entity_id
_entity_poly.type
_entity_poly.pdbx_seq_one_letter_code
_entity_poly.pdbx_strand_id
1 'polypeptide(L)'
;MNYQNYIDSPGGPGSNPRQAPPSPSQGMNHPNGMNGGMGMGGMVGYPTPAGHQSDLNYIMSMVDELSTVLRHNQQLSAAVVEKVGRVREKAATMDLSNDQLVAAVASELNADTKNVEKENSELRKALEKAEYDKTENWKLACHGANILADLTEKMHKFRETTDADILAWHKNYRNQLAAEREENLNLRNQINDMRAAACRANEHLRQMRRYIDDHDEWNELRVSNIALRQEKRFWKRMAMPYLPDDDSEFSDDDDLIDPEEKKRLAAIKAEKERKDKEHGEGGEGASA
;
A
#
# COMPACT_ATOMS: atom_id res chain seq x y z
N MET A 1 -16.45 28.02 16.92
CA MET A 1 -15.13 28.13 16.26
C MET A 1 -14.08 27.81 17.30
N ASN A 2 -13.56 26.58 17.29
CA ASN A 2 -12.37 26.22 18.05
C ASN A 2 -11.76 24.96 17.40
N TYR A 3 -10.77 25.17 16.55
CA TYR A 3 -9.91 24.11 16.03
C TYR A 3 -8.49 24.59 16.26
N GLN A 4 -7.77 23.91 17.15
CA GLN A 4 -6.34 24.15 17.32
C GLN A 4 -5.60 22.82 17.47
N ASN A 5 -4.95 22.48 16.35
CA ASN A 5 -3.62 21.89 16.22
C ASN A 5 -3.36 20.45 16.69
N TYR A 6 -3.34 19.54 15.71
CA TYR A 6 -2.33 18.48 15.65
C TYR A 6 -1.79 18.37 14.21
N ILE A 7 -0.64 19.01 13.98
CA ILE A 7 0.30 18.80 12.87
C ILE A 7 1.63 18.58 13.59
N ASP A 8 2.07 17.34 13.74
CA ASP A 8 2.95 16.61 12.81
C ASP A 8 4.36 17.24 12.74
N SER A 9 5.35 16.46 13.19
CA SER A 9 6.76 16.87 13.34
C SER A 9 7.62 15.89 12.53
N PRO A 10 8.39 16.34 11.52
CA PRO A 10 9.19 15.45 10.70
C PRO A 10 10.68 15.45 11.10
N GLY A 11 11.27 14.25 11.15
CA GLY A 11 12.67 13.99 10.73
C GLY A 11 13.78 14.00 11.80
N GLY A 12 14.47 12.85 11.97
CA GLY A 12 15.70 12.65 12.77
C GLY A 12 16.98 13.28 12.14
N PRO A 13 18.24 12.88 12.48
CA PRO A 13 18.71 11.55 12.90
C PRO A 13 19.74 11.53 14.08
N GLY A 14 20.03 10.36 14.67
CA GLY A 14 21.22 10.23 15.53
C GLY A 14 21.28 9.05 16.51
N SER A 15 21.98 7.99 16.11
CA SER A 15 22.93 7.23 16.96
C SER A 15 22.40 6.28 18.04
N ASN A 16 22.04 5.05 17.65
CA ASN A 16 22.08 3.87 18.53
C ASN A 16 23.48 3.26 18.54
N PRO A 17 24.14 3.07 19.71
CA PRO A 17 25.15 2.02 19.85
C PRO A 17 24.45 0.69 20.20
N ARG A 18 24.55 -0.25 19.27
CA ARG A 18 24.23 -1.67 19.47
C ARG A 18 25.08 -2.24 20.61
N GLN A 19 24.47 -2.58 21.74
CA GLN A 19 25.00 -3.60 22.65
C GLN A 19 24.42 -4.95 22.24
N ALA A 20 25.29 -5.89 21.90
CA ALA A 20 24.92 -7.28 21.65
C ALA A 20 24.73 -8.01 23.00
N PRO A 21 23.75 -8.93 23.10
CA PRO A 21 23.48 -9.72 24.30
C PRO A 21 24.54 -10.82 24.50
N PRO A 22 24.83 -11.24 25.75
CA PRO A 22 25.67 -12.39 26.00
C PRO A 22 24.90 -13.68 25.70
N SER A 23 25.47 -14.54 24.84
CA SER A 23 24.96 -15.89 24.59
C SER A 23 25.26 -16.83 25.77
N PRO A 24 24.36 -17.78 26.09
CA PRO A 24 24.58 -18.79 27.11
C PRO A 24 25.22 -20.05 26.50
N SER A 25 26.30 -20.56 27.08
CA SER A 25 26.64 -21.98 26.87
C SER A 25 27.36 -22.63 28.05
N GLN A 26 26.78 -23.77 28.43
CA GLN A 26 27.35 -24.96 29.04
C GLN A 26 27.89 -24.86 30.47
N GLY A 27 26.94 -24.99 31.40
CA GLY A 27 27.18 -25.64 32.67
C GLY A 27 27.43 -27.13 32.45
N MET A 28 28.65 -27.58 32.74
CA MET A 28 28.95 -28.98 32.99
C MET A 28 29.22 -29.16 34.48
N ASN A 29 28.39 -30.03 35.05
CA ASN A 29 28.41 -30.44 36.44
C ASN A 29 29.78 -31.00 36.86
N HIS A 30 30.39 -30.37 37.84
CA HIS A 30 31.36 -31.03 38.73
C HIS A 30 30.65 -31.38 40.03
N PRO A 31 30.21 -32.64 40.24
CA PRO A 31 30.04 -33.13 41.58
C PRO A 31 31.40 -33.60 42.09
N ASN A 32 31.72 -33.15 43.31
CA ASN A 32 32.33 -33.96 44.38
C ASN A 32 33.47 -33.21 45.08
N GLY A 33 33.09 -32.21 45.87
CA GLY A 33 33.84 -31.82 47.04
C GLY A 33 33.40 -32.71 48.20
N MET A 34 34.17 -33.74 48.52
CA MET A 34 34.10 -34.39 49.82
C MET A 34 35.42 -35.13 50.12
N ASN A 35 36.18 -34.50 51.02
CA ASN A 35 36.87 -35.12 52.13
C ASN A 35 38.19 -35.87 51.89
N GLY A 36 39.11 -35.66 52.83
CA GLY A 36 40.14 -36.64 53.15
C GLY A 36 41.57 -36.22 52.83
N GLY A 37 42.00 -35.08 53.35
CA GLY A 37 43.41 -34.91 53.67
C GLY A 37 43.80 -35.99 54.67
N MET A 38 44.49 -37.02 54.21
CA MET A 38 45.17 -37.97 55.07
C MET A 38 46.56 -38.19 54.47
N GLY A 39 47.54 -37.54 55.10
CA GLY A 39 48.94 -37.73 54.79
C GLY A 39 49.40 -39.12 55.21
N MET A 40 50.27 -39.69 54.38
CA MET A 40 51.37 -40.63 54.67
C MET A 40 52.11 -40.69 53.31
N GLY A 41 53.32 -40.20 53.13
CA GLY A 41 54.48 -40.36 53.98
C GLY A 41 55.49 -41.21 53.20
N GLY A 42 56.49 -40.56 52.60
CA GLY A 42 57.78 -41.16 52.23
C GLY A 42 57.85 -41.86 50.86
N MET A 43 58.58 -41.28 49.91
CA MET A 43 59.98 -41.65 49.69
C MET A 43 60.54 -40.96 48.44
N VAL A 44 61.51 -40.08 48.70
CA VAL A 44 62.75 -39.81 47.97
C VAL A 44 62.83 -40.36 46.54
N GLY A 45 62.96 -39.42 45.60
CA GLY A 45 63.18 -39.67 44.18
C GLY A 45 64.39 -40.54 43.89
N TYR A 46 64.13 -41.61 43.14
CA TYR A 46 65.03 -42.19 42.16
C TYR A 46 64.25 -42.33 40.85
N PRO A 47 64.81 -42.00 39.68
CA PRO A 47 64.14 -42.19 38.40
C PRO A 47 63.92 -43.69 38.17
N THR A 48 62.67 -44.15 38.20
CA THR A 48 62.33 -45.50 37.77
C THR A 48 62.53 -45.59 36.24
N PRO A 49 63.16 -46.65 35.71
CA PRO A 49 63.38 -46.83 34.27
C PRO A 49 62.08 -46.74 33.48
N ALA A 50 62.14 -46.13 32.29
CA ALA A 50 61.00 -45.69 31.47
C ALA A 50 59.92 -46.74 31.12
N GLY A 51 60.14 -48.03 31.39
CA GLY A 51 59.15 -49.11 31.23
C GLY A 51 58.36 -49.45 32.49
N HIS A 52 58.83 -49.09 33.69
CA HIS A 52 58.13 -49.42 34.95
C HIS A 52 56.89 -48.55 35.17
N GLN A 53 56.90 -47.30 34.71
CA GLN A 53 55.73 -46.43 34.75
C GLN A 53 54.67 -46.86 33.73
N SER A 54 55.06 -47.34 32.54
CA SER A 54 54.12 -47.88 31.56
C SER A 54 53.51 -49.21 32.00
N ASP A 55 54.31 -50.08 32.62
CA ASP A 55 53.84 -51.36 33.17
C ASP A 55 52.94 -51.14 34.38
N LEU A 56 53.28 -50.20 35.28
CA LEU A 56 52.39 -49.80 36.38
C LEU A 56 51.08 -49.18 35.89
N ASN A 57 51.11 -48.33 34.87
CA ASN A 57 49.88 -47.79 34.27
C ASN A 57 49.05 -48.89 33.59
N TYR A 58 49.68 -49.88 32.96
CA TYR A 58 49.00 -51.03 32.37
C TYR A 58 48.39 -51.95 33.42
N ILE A 59 49.09 -52.20 34.52
CA ILE A 59 48.58 -52.96 35.67
C ILE A 59 47.42 -52.19 36.32
N MET A 60 47.52 -50.87 36.48
CA MET A 60 46.44 -50.04 37.04
C MET A 60 45.20 -50.02 36.12
N SER A 61 45.37 -49.92 34.79
CA SER A 61 44.23 -50.02 33.86
C SER A 61 43.60 -51.41 33.88
N MET A 62 44.41 -52.47 33.99
CA MET A 62 43.92 -53.84 34.12
C MET A 62 43.18 -54.06 35.43
N VAL A 63 43.64 -53.47 36.54
CA VAL A 63 42.95 -53.51 37.84
C VAL A 63 41.64 -52.72 37.79
N ASP A 64 41.60 -51.57 37.12
CA ASP A 64 40.38 -50.80 36.93
C ASP A 64 39.36 -51.56 36.07
N GLU A 65 39.79 -52.18 34.97
CA GLU A 65 38.97 -53.09 34.16
C GLU A 65 38.50 -54.30 34.98
N LEU A 66 39.38 -54.93 35.75
CA LEU A 66 39.00 -56.04 36.63
C LEU A 66 38.01 -55.59 37.70
N SER A 67 38.13 -54.36 38.23
CA SER A 67 37.22 -53.80 39.24
C SER A 67 35.84 -53.47 38.67
N THR A 68 35.78 -53.02 37.41
CA THR A 68 34.52 -52.80 36.70
C THR A 68 33.84 -54.14 36.39
N VAL A 69 34.61 -55.14 35.95
CA VAL A 69 34.14 -56.52 35.77
C VAL A 69 33.69 -57.14 37.10
N LEU A 70 34.41 -56.89 38.20
CA LEU A 70 34.04 -57.42 39.52
C LEU A 70 32.76 -56.77 40.03
N ARG A 71 32.60 -55.46 39.88
CA ARG A 71 31.36 -54.74 40.21
C ARG A 71 30.19 -55.26 39.37
N HIS A 72 30.42 -55.51 38.09
CA HIS A 72 29.41 -56.12 37.22
C HIS A 72 29.06 -57.55 37.67
N ASN A 73 30.04 -58.37 38.03
CA ASN A 73 29.82 -59.71 38.57
C ASN A 73 29.09 -59.71 39.92
N GLN A 74 29.36 -58.73 40.78
CA GLN A 74 28.63 -58.56 42.04
C GLN A 74 27.16 -58.19 41.78
N GLN A 75 26.89 -57.27 40.85
CA GLN A 75 25.52 -56.91 40.47
C GLN A 75 24.77 -58.09 39.82
N LEU A 76 25.43 -58.83 38.93
CA LEU A 76 24.85 -59.99 38.27
C LEU A 76 24.56 -61.11 39.28
N SER A 77 25.50 -61.34 40.22
CA SER A 77 25.32 -62.30 41.31
C SER A 77 24.20 -61.89 42.26
N ALA A 78 24.08 -60.60 42.60
CA ALA A 78 22.96 -60.09 43.41
C ALA A 78 21.60 -60.32 42.72
N ALA A 79 21.52 -60.06 41.40
CA ALA A 79 20.32 -60.32 40.62
C ALA A 79 19.98 -61.81 40.51
N VAL A 80 21.00 -62.69 40.41
CA VAL A 80 20.80 -64.15 40.44
C VAL A 80 20.30 -64.60 41.80
N VAL A 81 20.89 -64.14 42.89
CA VAL A 81 20.46 -64.48 44.26
C VAL A 81 19.03 -64.01 44.52
N GLU A 82 18.66 -62.81 44.08
CA GLU A 82 17.29 -62.30 44.19
C GLU A 82 16.29 -63.17 43.42
N LYS A 83 16.62 -63.55 42.17
CA LYS A 83 15.79 -64.44 41.36
C LYS A 83 15.68 -65.84 41.96
N VAL A 84 16.77 -66.40 42.48
CA VAL A 84 16.79 -67.68 43.19
C VAL A 84 15.96 -67.59 44.48
N GLY A 85 16.00 -66.45 45.19
CA GLY A 85 15.15 -66.16 46.34
C GLY A 85 13.66 -66.24 45.99
N ARG A 86 13.24 -65.60 44.90
CA ARG A 86 11.85 -65.67 44.40
C ARG A 86 11.45 -67.07 43.96
N VAL A 87 12.33 -67.81 43.28
CA VAL A 87 12.11 -69.21 42.87
C VAL A 87 11.92 -70.12 44.08
N ARG A 88 12.74 -69.94 45.13
CA ARG A 88 12.66 -70.69 46.39
C ARG A 88 11.41 -70.36 47.19
N GLU A 89 11.03 -69.08 47.27
CA GLU A 89 9.80 -68.64 47.92
C GLU A 89 8.58 -69.24 47.22
N LYS A 90 8.55 -69.23 45.88
CA LYS A 90 7.48 -69.84 45.09
C LYS A 90 7.40 -71.35 45.29
N ALA A 91 8.55 -72.03 45.38
CA ALA A 91 8.64 -73.46 45.71
C ALA A 91 8.03 -73.77 47.09
N ALA A 92 8.33 -72.95 48.09
CA ALA A 92 7.82 -73.11 49.44
C ALA A 92 6.32 -72.79 49.57
N THR A 93 5.80 -71.85 48.77
CA THR A 93 4.38 -71.45 48.83
C THR A 93 3.43 -72.37 48.07
N MET A 94 3.91 -73.13 47.09
CA MET A 94 3.08 -73.91 46.16
C MET A 94 3.32 -75.44 46.21
N ASP A 95 4.23 -75.95 47.05
CA ASP A 95 4.57 -77.38 47.19
C ASP A 95 4.80 -78.12 45.84
N LEU A 96 5.46 -77.44 44.90
CA LEU A 96 5.71 -77.95 43.55
C LEU A 96 6.98 -78.82 43.50
N SER A 97 6.98 -79.88 42.68
CA SER A 97 8.22 -80.63 42.38
C SER A 97 9.16 -79.81 41.49
N ASN A 98 10.46 -80.11 41.51
CA ASN A 98 11.48 -79.36 40.74
C ASN A 98 11.12 -79.20 39.24
N ASP A 99 10.58 -80.24 38.60
CA ASP A 99 10.20 -80.18 37.18
C ASP A 99 8.98 -79.28 36.93
N GLN A 100 8.00 -79.29 37.84
CA GLN A 100 6.82 -78.44 37.76
C GLN A 100 7.17 -76.97 38.03
N LEU A 101 8.16 -76.73 38.90
CA LEU A 101 8.63 -75.40 39.23
C LEU A 101 9.42 -74.76 38.08
N VAL A 102 10.29 -75.53 37.43
CA VAL A 102 11.00 -75.10 36.22
C VAL A 102 10.01 -74.80 35.10
N ALA A 103 8.96 -75.62 34.92
CA ALA A 103 7.92 -75.38 33.92
C ALA A 103 7.08 -74.11 34.23
N ALA A 104 6.72 -73.88 35.49
CA ALA A 104 5.98 -72.69 35.90
C ALA A 104 6.78 -71.39 35.70
N VAL A 105 8.07 -71.40 36.08
CA VAL A 105 8.98 -70.28 35.87
C VAL A 105 9.23 -70.04 34.38
N ALA A 106 9.41 -71.10 33.58
CA ALA A 106 9.57 -70.97 32.13
C ALA A 106 8.31 -70.43 31.44
N SER A 107 7.12 -70.79 31.94
CA SER A 107 5.83 -70.26 31.46
C SER A 107 5.68 -68.76 31.77
N GLU A 108 6.00 -68.35 33.00
CA GLU A 108 5.97 -66.95 33.43
C GLU A 108 6.99 -66.09 32.65
N LEU A 109 8.23 -66.57 32.50
CA LEU A 109 9.25 -65.92 31.67
C LEU A 109 8.79 -65.78 30.21
N ASN A 110 8.15 -66.80 29.65
CA ASN A 110 7.60 -66.73 28.29
C ASN A 110 6.41 -65.77 28.19
N ALA A 111 5.57 -65.67 29.23
CA ALA A 111 4.45 -64.74 29.27
C ALA A 111 4.95 -63.29 29.37
N ASP A 112 5.93 -63.02 30.25
CA ASP A 112 6.59 -61.72 30.37
C ASP A 112 7.30 -61.32 29.08
N THR A 113 8.02 -62.26 28.45
CA THR A 113 8.70 -62.02 27.16
C THR A 113 7.71 -61.64 26.07
N LYS A 114 6.58 -62.35 25.95
CA LYS A 114 5.52 -62.03 24.98
C LYS A 114 4.86 -60.67 25.29
N ASN A 115 4.68 -60.33 26.56
CA ASN A 115 4.14 -59.03 26.95
C ASN A 115 5.08 -57.90 26.55
N VAL A 116 6.38 -58.04 26.83
CA VAL A 116 7.42 -57.09 26.42
C VAL A 116 7.48 -56.96 24.90
N GLU A 117 7.41 -58.05 24.14
CA GLU A 117 7.39 -58.01 22.68
C GLU A 117 6.17 -57.26 22.12
N LYS A 118 5.00 -57.47 22.74
CA LYS A 118 3.77 -56.76 22.39
C LYS A 118 3.88 -55.26 22.68
N GLU A 119 4.33 -54.89 23.87
CA GLU A 119 4.58 -53.49 24.26
C GLU A 119 5.60 -52.84 23.32
N ASN A 120 6.68 -53.54 22.96
CA ASN A 120 7.69 -53.04 22.03
C ASN A 120 7.10 -52.82 20.62
N SER A 121 6.23 -53.72 20.15
CA SER A 121 5.51 -53.58 18.88
C SER A 121 4.55 -52.38 18.89
N GLU A 122 3.81 -52.19 19.98
CA GLU A 122 2.92 -51.04 20.16
C GLU A 122 3.68 -49.72 20.23
N LEU A 123 4.79 -49.67 20.98
CA LEU A 123 5.65 -48.49 21.06
C LEU A 123 6.29 -48.16 19.70
N ARG A 124 6.71 -49.15 18.92
CA ARG A 124 7.24 -48.93 17.57
C ARG A 124 6.19 -48.37 16.62
N LYS A 125 4.96 -48.89 16.65
CA LYS A 125 3.85 -48.34 15.84
C LYS A 125 3.48 -46.92 16.27
N ALA A 126 3.46 -46.65 17.57
CA ALA A 126 3.20 -45.31 18.10
C ALA A 126 4.31 -44.33 17.68
N LEU A 127 5.56 -44.77 17.69
CA LEU A 127 6.71 -43.97 17.23
C LEU A 127 6.62 -43.68 15.72
N GLU A 128 6.34 -44.68 14.90
CA GLU A 128 6.16 -44.50 13.45
C GLU A 128 5.01 -43.52 13.14
N LYS A 129 3.88 -43.66 13.84
CA LYS A 129 2.76 -42.73 13.71
C LYS A 129 3.14 -41.32 14.14
N ALA A 130 3.83 -41.18 15.27
CA ALA A 130 4.27 -39.87 15.77
C ALA A 130 5.28 -39.21 14.81
N GLU A 131 6.17 -39.98 14.19
CA GLU A 131 7.08 -39.48 13.16
C GLU A 131 6.33 -39.04 11.91
N TYR A 132 5.35 -39.83 11.45
CA TYR A 132 4.49 -39.46 10.34
C TYR A 132 3.73 -38.16 10.62
N ASP A 133 3.03 -38.08 11.76
CA ASP A 133 2.27 -36.90 12.17
C ASP A 133 3.17 -35.66 12.30
N LYS A 134 4.41 -35.84 12.80
CA LYS A 134 5.41 -34.77 12.85
C LYS A 134 5.78 -34.27 11.45
N THR A 135 6.00 -35.17 10.48
CA THR A 135 6.32 -34.76 9.11
C THR A 135 5.17 -34.06 8.41
N GLU A 136 3.93 -34.52 8.60
CA GLU A 136 2.74 -33.88 8.03
C GLU A 136 2.47 -32.51 8.67
N ASN A 137 2.60 -32.40 9.99
CA ASN A 137 2.48 -31.11 10.69
C ASN A 137 3.54 -30.12 10.24
N TRP A 138 4.77 -30.58 9.99
CA TRP A 138 5.83 -29.73 9.44
C TRP A 138 5.50 -29.24 8.03
N LYS A 139 5.00 -30.12 7.15
CA LYS A 139 4.56 -29.73 5.80
C LYS A 139 3.45 -28.69 5.86
N LEU A 140 2.47 -28.87 6.74
CA LEU A 140 1.38 -27.92 6.94
C LEU A 140 1.91 -26.57 7.43
N ALA A 141 2.86 -26.56 8.37
CA ALA A 141 3.49 -25.34 8.86
C ALA A 141 4.25 -24.61 7.73
N CYS A 142 5.01 -25.33 6.90
CA CYS A 142 5.67 -24.74 5.73
C CYS A 142 4.66 -24.15 4.73
N HIS A 143 3.56 -24.86 4.47
CA HIS A 143 2.51 -24.36 3.58
C HIS A 143 1.85 -23.09 4.12
N GLY A 144 1.52 -23.08 5.42
CA GLY A 144 0.99 -21.90 6.11
C GLY A 144 1.95 -20.71 6.04
N ALA A 145 3.25 -20.95 6.26
CA ALA A 145 4.27 -19.90 6.14
C ALA A 145 4.35 -19.31 4.72
N ASN A 146 4.29 -20.16 3.70
CA ASN A 146 4.29 -19.72 2.30
C ASN A 146 3.04 -18.89 1.96
N ILE A 147 1.86 -19.32 2.40
CA ILE A 147 0.62 -18.54 2.19
C ILE A 147 0.72 -17.18 2.87
N LEU A 148 1.23 -17.12 4.10
CA LEU A 148 1.41 -15.87 4.82
C LEU A 148 2.42 -14.96 4.11
N ALA A 149 3.52 -15.50 3.60
CA ALA A 149 4.48 -14.74 2.80
C ALA A 149 3.82 -14.15 1.54
N ASP A 150 3.09 -14.96 0.76
CA ASP A 150 2.36 -14.51 -0.42
C ASP A 150 1.30 -13.46 -0.09
N LEU A 151 0.58 -13.64 1.02
CA LEU A 151 -0.43 -12.68 1.48
C LEU A 151 0.24 -11.34 1.84
N THR A 152 1.37 -11.37 2.54
CA THR A 152 2.10 -10.15 2.89
C THR A 152 2.61 -9.42 1.65
N GLU A 153 3.16 -10.13 0.67
CA GLU A 153 3.61 -9.53 -0.58
C GLU A 153 2.44 -8.88 -1.35
N LYS A 154 1.30 -9.59 -1.45
CA LYS A 154 0.09 -9.06 -2.08
C LYS A 154 -0.47 -7.85 -1.34
N MET A 155 -0.45 -7.85 -0.01
CA MET A 155 -0.88 -6.69 0.79
C MET A 155 0.03 -5.49 0.59
N HIS A 156 1.35 -5.69 0.53
CA HIS A 156 2.29 -4.61 0.25
C HIS A 156 2.06 -4.01 -1.15
N LYS A 157 1.94 -4.86 -2.17
CA LYS A 157 1.63 -4.41 -3.55
C LYS A 157 0.30 -3.66 -3.61
N PHE A 158 -0.75 -4.21 -3.00
CA PHE A 158 -2.06 -3.57 -2.96
C PHE A 158 -2.01 -2.20 -2.29
N ARG A 159 -1.27 -2.08 -1.18
CA ARG A 159 -1.10 -0.82 -0.48
C ARG A 159 -0.38 0.22 -1.34
N GLU A 160 0.72 -0.19 -1.97
CA GLU A 160 1.49 0.67 -2.86
C GLU A 160 0.66 1.17 -4.05
N THR A 161 -0.08 0.28 -4.72
CA THR A 161 -0.94 0.66 -5.84
C THR A 161 -2.06 1.59 -5.39
N THR A 162 -2.69 1.30 -4.25
CA THR A 162 -3.77 2.13 -3.72
C THR A 162 -3.28 3.53 -3.35
N ASP A 163 -2.14 3.63 -2.67
CA ASP A 163 -1.56 4.92 -2.31
C ASP A 163 -1.15 5.71 -3.57
N ALA A 164 -0.59 5.05 -4.59
CA ALA A 164 -0.26 5.66 -5.87
C ALA A 164 -1.51 6.20 -6.59
N ASP A 165 -2.59 5.43 -6.63
CA ASP A 165 -3.85 5.84 -7.28
C ASP A 165 -4.50 7.03 -6.56
N ILE A 166 -4.51 7.02 -5.22
CA ILE A 166 -5.02 8.12 -4.40
C ILE A 166 -4.19 9.40 -4.66
N LEU A 167 -2.86 9.29 -4.68
CA LEU A 167 -1.98 10.41 -4.99
C LEU A 167 -2.19 10.94 -6.41
N ALA A 168 -2.34 10.04 -7.40
CA ALA A 168 -2.64 10.41 -8.77
C ALA A 168 -3.97 11.16 -8.88
N TRP A 169 -5.01 10.68 -8.18
CA TRP A 169 -6.31 11.35 -8.11
C TRP A 169 -6.19 12.75 -7.49
N HIS A 170 -5.51 12.87 -6.35
CA HIS A 170 -5.29 14.16 -5.71
C HIS A 170 -4.48 15.14 -6.57
N LYS A 171 -3.49 14.65 -7.33
CA LYS A 171 -2.72 15.47 -8.27
C LYS A 171 -3.58 15.93 -9.43
N ASN A 172 -4.36 15.04 -10.04
CA ASN A 172 -5.26 15.37 -11.13
C ASN A 172 -6.32 16.40 -10.69
N TYR A 173 -6.95 16.20 -9.54
CA TYR A 173 -7.91 17.15 -8.98
C TYR A 173 -7.31 18.54 -8.72
N ARG A 174 -6.08 18.59 -8.17
CA ARG A 174 -5.35 19.86 -8.00
C ARG A 174 -5.05 20.55 -9.33
N ASN A 175 -4.68 19.79 -10.35
CA ASN A 175 -4.43 20.33 -11.69
C ASN A 175 -5.71 20.88 -12.33
N GLN A 176 -6.83 20.16 -12.23
CA GLN A 176 -8.13 20.65 -12.69
C GLN A 176 -8.50 21.97 -12.01
N LEU A 177 -8.37 22.01 -10.68
CA LEU A 177 -8.68 23.23 -9.92
C LEU A 177 -7.74 24.40 -10.29
N ALA A 178 -6.48 24.13 -10.64
CA ALA A 178 -5.56 25.15 -11.14
C ALA A 178 -5.96 25.64 -12.54
N ALA A 179 -6.31 24.73 -13.46
CA ALA A 179 -6.76 25.06 -14.80
C ALA A 179 -8.04 25.91 -14.79
N GLU A 180 -9.03 25.56 -13.97
CA GLU A 180 -10.26 26.34 -13.81
C GLU A 180 -10.00 27.75 -13.26
N ARG A 181 -9.05 27.89 -12.33
CA ARG A 181 -8.64 29.20 -11.81
C ARG A 181 -7.93 30.04 -12.85
N GLU A 182 -7.07 29.42 -13.66
CA GLU A 182 -6.37 30.07 -14.76
C GLU A 182 -7.36 30.52 -15.84
N GLU A 183 -8.31 29.67 -16.22
CA GLU A 183 -9.37 30.03 -17.16
C GLU A 183 -10.25 31.17 -16.62
N ASN A 184 -10.64 31.12 -15.35
CA ASN A 184 -11.42 32.19 -14.74
C ASN A 184 -10.64 33.52 -14.72
N LEU A 185 -9.34 33.48 -14.46
CA LEU A 185 -8.47 34.66 -14.53
C LEU A 185 -8.39 35.19 -15.98
N ASN A 186 -8.23 34.30 -16.95
CA ASN A 186 -8.16 34.67 -18.37
C ASN A 186 -9.46 35.34 -18.85
N LEU A 187 -10.62 34.77 -18.50
CA LEU A 187 -11.92 35.35 -18.82
C LEU A 187 -12.11 36.74 -18.20
N ARG A 188 -11.67 36.91 -16.94
CA ARG A 188 -11.70 38.23 -16.29
C ARG A 188 -10.80 39.24 -16.97
N ASN A 189 -9.59 38.83 -17.37
CA ASN A 189 -8.67 39.67 -18.12
C ASN A 189 -9.28 40.07 -19.48
N GLN A 190 -9.84 39.12 -20.22
CA GLN A 190 -10.52 39.41 -21.49
C GLN A 190 -11.68 40.40 -21.32
N ILE A 191 -12.52 40.24 -20.29
CA ILE A 191 -13.62 41.17 -20.00
C ILE A 191 -13.07 42.55 -19.65
N ASN A 192 -12.00 42.63 -18.86
CA ASN A 192 -11.38 43.90 -18.51
C ASN A 192 -10.78 44.58 -19.74
N ASP A 193 -10.14 43.84 -20.64
CA ASP A 193 -9.59 44.35 -21.90
C ASP A 193 -10.70 44.87 -22.82
N MET A 194 -11.80 44.12 -22.95
CA MET A 194 -12.97 44.54 -23.71
C MET A 194 -13.60 45.80 -23.11
N ARG A 195 -13.74 45.87 -21.78
CA ARG A 195 -14.25 47.06 -21.09
C ARG A 195 -13.33 48.26 -21.30
N ALA A 196 -12.02 48.08 -21.20
CA ALA A 196 -11.04 49.13 -21.46
C ALA A 196 -11.11 49.61 -22.91
N ALA A 197 -11.22 48.70 -23.88
CA ALA A 197 -11.40 49.02 -25.29
C ALA A 197 -12.71 49.79 -25.55
N ALA A 198 -13.82 49.35 -24.94
CA ALA A 198 -15.11 50.03 -25.03
C ALA A 198 -15.08 51.43 -24.38
N CYS A 199 -14.38 51.60 -23.24
CA CYS A 199 -14.16 52.90 -22.63
C CYS A 199 -13.37 53.84 -23.55
N ARG A 200 -12.29 53.35 -24.17
CA ARG A 200 -11.51 54.13 -25.16
C ARG A 200 -12.37 54.52 -26.36
N ALA A 201 -13.15 53.60 -26.91
CA ALA A 201 -14.05 53.88 -28.04
C ALA A 201 -15.11 54.93 -27.67
N ASN A 202 -15.74 54.82 -26.50
CA ASN A 202 -16.69 55.80 -26.01
C ASN A 202 -16.05 57.17 -25.79
N GLU A 203 -14.82 57.21 -25.28
CA GLU A 203 -14.06 58.45 -25.11
C GLU A 203 -13.77 59.09 -26.47
N HIS A 204 -13.36 58.31 -27.48
CA HIS A 204 -13.20 58.82 -28.85
C HIS A 204 -14.50 59.37 -29.43
N LEU A 205 -15.65 58.71 -29.24
CA LEU A 205 -16.94 59.22 -29.70
C LEU A 205 -17.33 60.52 -29.00
N ARG A 206 -17.08 60.64 -27.69
CA ARG A 206 -17.30 61.88 -26.93
C ARG A 206 -16.39 63.00 -27.41
N GLN A 207 -15.12 62.71 -27.68
CA GLN A 207 -14.17 63.67 -28.24
C GLN A 207 -14.59 64.13 -29.63
N MET A 208 -15.03 63.22 -30.51
CA MET A 208 -15.58 63.58 -31.82
C MET A 208 -16.83 64.46 -31.68
N ARG A 209 -17.75 64.12 -30.77
CA ARG A 209 -18.95 64.92 -30.53
C ARG A 209 -18.59 66.33 -30.06
N ARG A 210 -17.67 66.45 -29.09
CA ARG A 210 -17.16 67.75 -28.64
C ARG A 210 -16.48 68.51 -29.77
N TYR A 211 -15.66 67.84 -30.58
CA TYR A 211 -15.01 68.47 -31.73
C TYR A 211 -16.05 69.08 -32.69
N ILE A 212 -17.12 68.35 -33.02
CA ILE A 212 -18.19 68.85 -33.91
C ILE A 212 -18.96 70.00 -33.27
N ASP A 213 -19.27 69.91 -31.98
CA ASP A 213 -20.04 70.94 -31.27
C ASP A 213 -19.20 72.22 -31.04
N ASP A 214 -17.92 72.09 -30.73
CA ASP A 214 -16.99 73.19 -30.40
C ASP A 214 -16.41 73.88 -31.65
N HIS A 215 -16.39 73.22 -32.83
CA HIS A 215 -15.94 73.83 -34.08
C HIS A 215 -17.10 74.54 -34.77
N ASP A 216 -17.32 75.80 -34.42
CA ASP A 216 -18.34 76.67 -35.01
C ASP A 216 -18.25 76.70 -36.55
N GLU A 217 -17.03 76.69 -37.11
CA GLU A 217 -16.80 76.66 -38.56
C GLU A 217 -17.50 75.46 -39.24
N TRP A 218 -17.52 74.28 -38.61
CA TRP A 218 -18.22 73.11 -39.15
C TRP A 218 -19.74 73.29 -39.13
N ASN A 219 -20.27 73.89 -38.07
CA ASN A 219 -21.70 74.21 -37.98
C ASN A 219 -22.10 75.30 -38.98
N GLU A 220 -21.29 76.34 -39.14
CA GLU A 220 -21.47 77.40 -40.14
C GLU A 220 -21.41 76.85 -41.58
N LEU A 221 -20.44 75.97 -41.87
CA LEU A 221 -20.35 75.27 -43.15
C LEU A 221 -21.58 74.38 -43.40
N ARG A 222 -22.07 73.67 -42.38
CA ARG A 222 -23.27 72.83 -42.49
C ARG A 222 -24.52 73.68 -42.77
N VAL A 223 -24.73 74.77 -42.03
CA VAL A 223 -25.86 75.68 -42.21
C VAL A 223 -25.79 76.37 -43.58
N SER A 224 -24.63 76.87 -43.98
CA SER A 224 -24.45 77.51 -45.29
C SER A 224 -24.65 76.53 -46.45
N ASN A 225 -24.22 75.27 -46.33
CA ASN A 225 -24.48 74.25 -47.34
C ASN A 225 -25.99 73.99 -47.51
N ILE A 226 -26.74 73.88 -46.41
CA ILE A 226 -28.20 73.72 -46.43
C ILE A 226 -28.86 74.93 -47.09
N ALA A 227 -28.47 76.15 -46.72
CA ALA A 227 -28.99 77.38 -47.31
C ALA A 227 -28.74 77.43 -48.83
N LEU A 228 -27.51 77.16 -49.27
CA LEU A 228 -27.17 77.11 -50.70
C LEU A 228 -27.95 76.03 -51.46
N ARG A 229 -28.22 74.87 -50.84
CA ARG A 229 -29.07 73.82 -51.43
C ARG A 229 -30.52 74.29 -51.57
N GLN A 230 -31.06 74.98 -50.57
CA GLN A 230 -32.42 75.56 -50.65
C GLN A 230 -32.52 76.65 -51.71
N GLU A 231 -31.53 77.54 -51.78
CA GLU A 231 -31.43 78.55 -52.83
C GLU A 231 -31.37 77.90 -54.22
N LYS A 232 -30.55 76.87 -54.41
CA LYS A 232 -30.50 76.11 -55.67
C LYS A 232 -31.88 75.55 -56.06
N ARG A 233 -32.62 74.98 -55.10
CA ARG A 233 -34.00 74.47 -55.35
C ARG A 233 -34.96 75.59 -55.68
N PHE A 234 -34.91 76.70 -54.94
CA PHE A 234 -35.72 77.89 -55.19
C PHE A 234 -35.51 78.40 -56.62
N TRP A 235 -34.26 78.57 -57.03
CA TRP A 235 -33.93 79.00 -58.39
C TRP A 235 -34.32 77.97 -59.44
N LYS A 236 -34.20 76.66 -59.17
CA LYS A 236 -34.70 75.60 -60.06
C LYS A 236 -36.21 75.72 -60.28
N ARG A 237 -36.99 75.91 -59.22
CA ARG A 237 -38.45 76.09 -59.30
C ARG A 237 -38.84 77.34 -60.09
N MET A 238 -38.09 78.42 -59.89
CA MET A 238 -38.29 79.67 -60.65
C MET A 238 -37.94 79.51 -62.14
N ALA A 239 -36.90 78.74 -62.47
CA ALA A 239 -36.42 78.56 -63.83
C ALA A 239 -37.16 77.46 -64.61
N MET A 240 -37.67 76.42 -63.93
CA MET A 240 -38.29 75.23 -64.54
C MET A 240 -39.58 74.81 -63.81
N PRO A 241 -40.71 75.53 -64.02
CA PRO A 241 -41.95 75.31 -63.27
C PRO A 241 -42.72 74.02 -63.63
N TYR A 242 -42.42 73.42 -64.78
CA TYR A 242 -43.15 72.24 -65.29
C TYR A 242 -42.48 70.90 -64.96
N LEU A 243 -41.32 70.92 -64.31
CA LEU A 243 -40.63 69.70 -63.89
C LEU A 243 -41.20 69.22 -62.54
N PRO A 244 -41.58 67.94 -62.40
CA PRO A 244 -42.05 67.39 -61.13
C PRO A 244 -40.99 67.54 -60.01
N ASP A 245 -41.43 67.82 -58.78
CA ASP A 245 -40.56 67.98 -57.60
C ASP A 245 -39.90 66.65 -57.14
N ASP A 246 -40.29 65.51 -57.74
CA ASP A 246 -39.88 64.14 -57.36
C ASP A 246 -38.64 63.66 -58.15
N ASP A 247 -37.55 64.43 -58.10
CA ASP A 247 -36.24 63.99 -58.60
C ASP A 247 -35.47 63.32 -57.46
N SER A 248 -35.13 62.03 -57.64
CA SER A 248 -34.33 61.24 -56.68
C SER A 248 -32.96 61.85 -56.36
N GLU A 249 -32.43 62.72 -57.22
CA GLU A 249 -31.14 63.39 -57.04
C GLU A 249 -31.23 64.63 -56.13
N PHE A 250 -32.44 65.06 -55.77
CA PHE A 250 -32.69 66.30 -55.02
C PHE A 250 -33.75 66.15 -53.92
N SER A 251 -34.04 64.92 -53.49
CA SER A 251 -34.89 64.63 -52.33
C SER A 251 -34.33 65.25 -51.04
N ASP A 252 -35.19 65.52 -50.05
CA ASP A 252 -34.79 66.04 -48.72
C ASP A 252 -34.07 64.97 -47.88
N ASP A 253 -34.29 63.69 -48.20
CA ASP A 253 -33.62 62.55 -47.57
C ASP A 253 -32.27 62.30 -48.27
N ASP A 254 -31.19 62.79 -47.68
CA ASP A 254 -29.81 62.30 -47.89
C ASP A 254 -29.62 60.92 -47.24
N ASP A 255 -30.64 60.04 -47.26
CA ASP A 255 -30.47 58.62 -46.97
C ASP A 255 -29.75 58.00 -48.16
N LEU A 256 -28.42 58.15 -48.16
CA LEU A 256 -27.46 57.45 -49.00
C LEU A 256 -27.40 55.95 -48.61
N ILE A 257 -28.56 55.35 -48.29
CA ILE A 257 -28.68 53.91 -48.21
C ILE A 257 -28.60 53.43 -49.64
N ASP A 258 -27.43 52.87 -49.98
CA ASP A 258 -27.19 52.15 -51.21
C ASP A 258 -28.46 51.35 -51.59
N PRO A 259 -29.00 51.52 -52.81
CA PRO A 259 -30.17 50.75 -53.25
C PRO A 259 -30.00 49.24 -53.04
N GLU A 260 -28.77 48.72 -52.97
CA GLU A 260 -28.47 47.34 -52.61
C GLU A 260 -28.70 47.02 -51.12
N GLU A 261 -28.31 47.90 -50.21
CA GLU A 261 -28.52 47.69 -48.76
C GLU A 261 -30.02 47.77 -48.42
N LYS A 262 -30.79 48.60 -49.12
CA LYS A 262 -32.27 48.63 -49.01
C LYS A 262 -32.91 47.29 -49.40
N LYS A 263 -32.40 46.64 -50.45
CA LYS A 263 -32.83 45.29 -50.86
C LYS A 263 -32.43 44.24 -49.83
N ARG A 264 -31.23 44.34 -49.27
CA ARG A 264 -30.75 43.42 -48.22
C ARG A 264 -31.61 43.51 -46.96
N LEU A 265 -31.93 44.71 -46.50
CA LEU A 265 -32.79 44.94 -45.34
C LEU A 265 -34.22 44.43 -45.58
N ALA A 266 -34.77 44.63 -46.79
CA ALA A 266 -36.06 44.07 -47.16
C ALA A 266 -36.04 42.53 -47.14
N ALA A 267 -34.97 41.89 -47.63
CA ALA A 267 -34.81 40.44 -47.60
C ALA A 267 -34.68 39.91 -46.16
N ILE A 268 -33.91 40.57 -45.30
CA ILE A 268 -33.78 40.21 -43.87
C ILE A 268 -35.12 40.35 -43.15
N LYS A 269 -35.87 41.42 -43.44
CA LYS A 269 -37.20 41.63 -42.87
C LYS A 269 -38.18 40.53 -43.32
N ALA A 270 -38.17 40.18 -44.60
CA ALA A 270 -39.00 39.09 -45.14
C ALA A 270 -38.63 37.72 -44.56
N GLU A 271 -37.33 37.44 -44.34
CA GLU A 271 -36.88 36.20 -43.70
C GLU A 271 -37.30 36.14 -42.23
N LYS A 272 -37.21 37.27 -41.52
CA LYS A 272 -37.68 37.38 -40.13
C LYS A 272 -39.19 37.14 -40.04
N GLU A 273 -39.98 37.78 -40.91
CA GLU A 273 -41.43 37.56 -40.99
C GLU A 273 -41.77 36.11 -41.33
N ARG A 274 -40.95 35.41 -42.13
CA ARG A 274 -41.14 33.98 -42.42
C ARG A 274 -40.85 33.10 -41.21
N LYS A 275 -39.75 33.37 -40.50
CA LYS A 275 -39.39 32.66 -39.26
C LYS A 275 -40.40 32.89 -38.14
N ASP A 276 -40.92 34.10 -38.02
CA ASP A 276 -41.95 34.45 -37.02
C ASP A 276 -43.28 33.72 -37.33
N LYS A 277 -43.61 33.49 -38.61
CA LYS A 277 -44.77 32.66 -39.02
C LYS A 277 -44.54 31.18 -38.74
N GLU A 278 -43.37 30.64 -39.07
CA GLU A 278 -43.01 29.24 -38.79
C GLU A 278 -43.00 28.95 -37.27
N HIS A 279 -42.56 29.90 -36.44
CA HIS A 279 -42.63 29.80 -34.98
C HIS A 279 -44.04 29.96 -34.40
N GLY A 280 -44.93 30.69 -35.09
CA GLY A 280 -46.33 30.82 -34.71
C GLY A 280 -47.17 29.56 -34.98
N GLU A 281 -46.87 28.82 -36.05
CA GLU A 281 -47.61 27.61 -36.44
C GLU A 281 -47.18 26.35 -35.65
N GLY A 282 -45.99 26.35 -35.03
CA GLY A 282 -45.52 25.24 -34.18
C GLY A 282 -46.19 25.13 -32.80
N GLY A 283 -47.07 26.07 -32.44
CA GLY A 283 -47.70 26.14 -31.11
C GLY A 283 -49.10 25.52 -30.98
N GLU A 284 -49.80 25.22 -32.08
CA GLU A 284 -51.19 24.72 -32.03
C GLU A 284 -51.33 23.18 -32.15
N GLY A 285 -50.23 22.44 -32.29
CA GLY A 285 -50.24 20.99 -32.52
C GLY A 285 -50.00 20.08 -31.30
N ALA A 286 -50.02 20.60 -30.08
CA ALA A 286 -49.68 19.84 -28.86
C ALA A 286 -50.76 19.92 -27.76
N SER A 287 -52.02 19.70 -28.12
CA SER A 287 -53.06 19.36 -27.13
C SER A 287 -54.28 18.73 -27.81
N ALA A 288 -54.23 17.41 -27.96
CA ALA A 288 -55.39 16.49 -27.98
C ALA A 288 -54.89 15.06 -27.79
#